data_AF-A0A318R4Z8-F1
#
_entry.id   AF-A0A318R4Z8-F1
#
_cell.length_a   1.000
_cell.length_b   1.000
_cell.length_c   1.000
_cell.angle_alpha   90.00
_cell.angle_beta   90.00
_cell.angle_gamma   90.00
#
_symmetry.space_group_name_H-M   'P 1'
#
loop_
_entity.id
_entity.type
_entity.pdbx_description
1 polymer ?
#
loop_
_entity_poly.entity_id
_entity_poly.type
_entity_poly.pdbx_seq_one_letter_code
_entity_poly.pdbx_strand_id
1 'polypeptide(L)'
;MDWKTSLDWYCSGNILEKEDLELLEKHYQQVIKEIDTNLYLELAPKHICNQTNIPEGSSWLTAVAVVLDRLNPVKTGKPRNLIVDQLRRKQSS
;
A
#
# COMPACT_ATOMS: atom_id res chain seq x y z
N MET A 1 3.97 10.09 12.39
CA MET A 1 3.05 10.72 11.41
C MET A 1 1.84 9.80 11.23
N ASP A 2 0.80 10.16 10.50
CA ASP A 2 -0.17 9.16 10.03
C ASP A 2 0.39 8.41 8.82
N TRP A 3 -0.22 7.27 8.47
CA TRP A 3 0.31 6.37 7.43
C TRP A 3 0.33 6.99 6.03
N LYS A 4 -0.59 7.90 5.69
CA LYS A 4 -0.57 8.60 4.37
C LYS A 4 0.58 9.58 4.33
N THR A 5 0.76 10.36 5.40
CA THR A 5 1.88 11.29 5.54
C THR A 5 3.22 10.57 5.47
N SER A 6 3.36 9.41 6.13
CA SER A 6 4.58 8.59 6.02
C SER A 6 4.82 8.13 4.57
N LEU A 7 3.80 7.63 3.87
CA LEU A 7 3.95 7.21 2.47
C LEU A 7 4.32 8.37 1.53
N ASP A 8 3.72 9.55 1.75
CA ASP A 8 3.99 10.76 1.00
C ASP A 8 5.42 11.28 1.22
N TRP A 9 5.87 11.23 2.48
CA TRP A 9 7.24 11.56 2.86
C TRP A 9 8.26 10.68 2.13
N TYR A 10 8.01 9.37 2.08
CA TYR A 10 8.82 8.42 1.32
C TYR A 10 8.83 8.72 -0.18
N CYS A 11 7.65 8.95 -0.76
CA CYS A 11 7.52 9.26 -2.19
C CYS A 11 8.17 10.61 -2.57
N SER A 12 8.39 11.49 -1.60
CA SER A 12 9.16 12.73 -1.78
C SER A 12 10.68 12.51 -1.78
N GLY A 13 11.15 11.26 -1.68
CA GLY A 13 12.57 10.89 -1.72
C GLY A 13 13.22 10.72 -0.35
N ASN A 14 12.45 10.77 0.73
CA ASN A 14 12.98 10.58 2.08
C ASN A 14 13.01 9.10 2.48
N ILE A 15 13.83 8.79 3.49
CA ILE A 15 13.92 7.45 4.07
C ILE A 15 12.85 7.30 5.16
N LEU A 16 12.16 6.16 5.18
CA LEU A 16 11.24 5.82 6.26
C LEU A 16 12.02 5.28 7.45
N GLU A 17 11.71 5.79 8.63
CA GLU A 17 12.18 5.21 9.88
C GLU A 17 11.42 3.90 10.17
N LYS A 18 11.99 3.08 11.06
CA LYS A 18 11.43 1.77 11.40
C LYS A 18 9.99 1.87 11.90
N GLU A 19 9.69 2.90 12.68
CA GLU A 19 8.38 3.15 13.27
C GLU A 19 7.32 3.51 12.21
N ASP A 20 7.69 4.32 11.21
CA ASP A 20 6.83 4.63 10.07
C ASP A 20 6.60 3.40 9.18
N LEU A 21 7.63 2.58 8.99
CA LEU A 21 7.50 1.32 8.24
C LEU A 21 6.56 0.34 8.96
N GLU A 22 6.67 0.22 10.28
CA GLU A 22 5.77 -0.60 11.10
C GLU A 22 4.33 -0.07 11.07
N LEU A 23 4.15 1.26 11.03
CA LEU A 23 2.85 1.89 10.87
C LEU A 23 2.20 1.52 9.52
N LEU A 24 2.96 1.58 8.43
CA LEU A 24 2.50 1.17 7.09
C LEU A 24 2.11 -0.32 7.05
N GLU A 25 2.92 -1.20 7.65
CA GLU A 25 2.61 -2.64 7.71
C GLU A 25 1.34 -2.90 8.53
N LYS A 26 1.21 -2.25 9.70
CA LYS A 26 0.01 -2.41 10.54
C LYS A 26 -1.25 -1.96 9.80
N HIS A 27 -1.20 -0.83 9.12
CA HIS A 27 -2.31 -0.34 8.32
C HIS A 27 -2.66 -1.31 7.18
N TYR A 28 -1.66 -1.78 6.43
CA TYR A 28 -1.86 -2.77 5.37
C TYR A 28 -2.55 -4.04 5.90
N GLN A 29 -2.06 -4.61 7.00
CA GLN A 29 -2.63 -5.81 7.60
C GLN A 29 -4.06 -5.60 8.11
N GLN A 30 -4.36 -4.41 8.67
CA GLN A 30 -5.70 -4.07 9.11
C GLN A 30 -6.67 -4.02 7.92
N VAL A 31 -6.31 -3.29 6.86
CA VAL A 31 -7.18 -3.15 5.68
C VAL A 31 -7.39 -4.51 5.02
N ILE A 32 -6.37 -5.35 4.87
CA ILE A 32 -6.51 -6.69 4.27
C ILE A 32 -7.45 -7.59 5.08
N LYS A 33 -7.46 -7.49 6.42
CA LYS A 33 -8.39 -8.23 7.29
C LYS A 33 -9.82 -7.70 7.19
N GLU A 34 -9.98 -6.40 7.03
CA GLU A 34 -11.27 -5.71 6.96
C GLU A 34 -11.83 -5.62 5.52
N ILE A 35 -11.08 -6.05 4.50
CA ILE A 35 -11.45 -5.85 3.10
C ILE A 35 -12.66 -6.68 2.65
N ASP A 36 -12.99 -7.75 3.40
CA ASP A 36 -14.24 -8.51 3.24
C ASP A 36 -15.47 -7.64 3.56
N THR A 37 -15.28 -6.51 4.26
CA THR A 37 -16.30 -5.50 4.55
C THR A 37 -16.15 -4.28 3.65
N ASN A 38 -16.49 -4.41 2.36
CA ASN A 38 -16.81 -3.31 1.42
C ASN A 38 -15.95 -2.02 1.53
N LEU A 39 -14.64 -2.15 1.74
CA LEU A 39 -13.78 -1.01 1.95
C LEU A 39 -13.52 -0.32 0.61
N TYR A 40 -14.04 0.90 0.46
CA TYR A 40 -13.73 1.75 -0.69
C TYR A 40 -12.24 2.06 -0.64
N LEU A 41 -11.46 1.43 -1.52
CA LEU A 41 -10.04 1.69 -1.65
C LEU A 41 -9.86 3.07 -2.27
N GLU A 42 -9.60 4.07 -1.42
CA GLU A 42 -9.34 5.44 -1.85
C GLU A 42 -8.18 5.48 -2.86
N LEU A 43 -8.35 6.28 -3.91
CA LEU A 43 -7.37 6.43 -4.98
C LEU A 43 -6.13 7.17 -4.48
N ALA A 44 -4.96 6.66 -4.86
CA ALA A 44 -3.69 7.32 -4.58
C ALA A 44 -3.54 8.56 -5.50
N PRO A 45 -2.99 9.67 -4.98
CA PRO A 45 -2.61 10.81 -5.80
C PRO A 45 -1.63 10.43 -6.92
N LYS A 46 -1.65 11.19 -8.02
CA LYS A 46 -0.82 10.95 -9.20
C LYS A 46 0.68 10.89 -8.87
N HIS A 47 1.18 11.78 -8.01
CA HIS A 47 2.60 11.79 -7.64
C HIS A 47 3.01 10.54 -6.88
N ILE A 48 2.16 10.04 -5.99
CA ILE A 48 2.37 8.75 -5.30
C ILE A 48 2.41 7.61 -6.31
N CYS A 49 1.47 7.58 -7.27
CA CYS A 49 1.43 6.54 -8.29
C CYS A 49 2.73 6.51 -9.11
N ASN A 50 3.20 7.67 -9.53
CA ASN A 50 4.44 7.81 -10.30
C ASN A 50 5.67 7.34 -9.51
N GLN A 51 5.81 7.76 -8.24
CA GLN A 51 6.95 7.40 -7.40
C GLN A 51 6.96 5.91 -7.02
N THR A 52 5.77 5.33 -6.84
CA THR A 52 5.61 3.90 -6.59
C THR A 52 5.57 3.06 -7.87
N ASN A 53 5.69 3.68 -9.05
CA ASN A 53 5.63 3.01 -10.36
C ASN A 53 4.40 2.09 -10.51
N ILE A 54 3.23 2.57 -10.09
CA ILE A 54 1.93 1.91 -10.27
C ILE A 54 1.05 2.75 -11.21
N PRO A 55 0.05 2.15 -11.89
CA PRO A 55 -0.83 2.90 -12.78
C PRO A 55 -1.58 4.03 -12.07
N GLU A 56 -1.80 5.16 -12.74
CA GLU A 56 -2.70 6.21 -12.25
C GLU A 56 -4.11 5.64 -12.03
N GLY A 57 -4.78 6.08 -10.96
CA GLY A 57 -6.04 5.48 -10.52
C GLY A 57 -5.89 4.18 -9.73
N SER A 58 -4.67 3.80 -9.35
CA SER A 58 -4.45 2.78 -8.32
C SER A 58 -4.82 3.31 -6.93
N SER A 59 -5.10 2.40 -6.00
CA SER A 59 -5.45 2.78 -4.63
C SER A 59 -4.23 3.10 -3.76
N TRP A 60 -4.45 3.82 -2.67
CA TRP A 60 -3.45 4.00 -1.60
C TRP A 60 -2.92 2.66 -1.10
N LEU A 61 -3.78 1.65 -0.93
CA LEU A 61 -3.36 0.32 -0.47
C LEU A 61 -2.37 -0.34 -1.45
N THR A 62 -2.55 -0.13 -2.75
CA THR A 62 -1.61 -0.62 -3.79
C THR A 62 -0.24 0.05 -3.63
N ALA A 63 -0.22 1.36 -3.43
CA ALA A 63 1.01 2.10 -3.19
C ALA A 63 1.73 1.64 -1.90
N VAL A 64 0.99 1.48 -0.80
CA VAL A 64 1.53 0.95 0.47
C VAL A 64 2.13 -0.44 0.26
N ALA A 65 1.41 -1.34 -0.42
CA ALA A 65 1.88 -2.70 -0.67
C ALA A 65 3.19 -2.72 -1.46
N VAL A 66 3.31 -1.89 -2.51
CA VAL A 66 4.54 -1.79 -3.32
C VAL A 66 5.69 -1.22 -2.51
N VAL A 67 5.46 -0.19 -1.69
CA VAL A 67 6.52 0.38 -0.84
C VAL A 67 6.98 -0.63 0.21
N LEU A 68 6.05 -1.33 0.86
CA LEU A 68 6.39 -2.40 1.81
C LEU A 68 7.16 -3.53 1.14
N ASP A 69 6.78 -3.97 -0.07
CA ASP A 69 7.51 -5.02 -0.79
C ASP A 69 8.90 -4.57 -1.24
N ARG A 70 9.12 -3.27 -1.50
CA ARG A 70 10.44 -2.70 -1.81
C ARG A 70 11.36 -2.65 -0.58
N LEU A 71 10.82 -2.17 0.55
CA LEU A 71 11.61 -1.91 1.77
C LEU A 71 11.75 -3.16 2.65
N ASN A 72 10.72 -4.00 2.67
CA ASN A 72 10.65 -5.23 3.45
C ASN A 72 10.00 -6.36 2.62
N PRO A 73 10.73 -6.86 1.60
CA PRO A 73 10.23 -7.91 0.73
C PRO A 73 9.84 -9.14 1.53
N VAL A 74 8.69 -9.72 1.19
CA VAL A 74 8.20 -10.93 1.82
C VAL A 74 9.17 -12.08 1.53
N LYS A 75 9.86 -12.58 2.55
CA LYS A 75 10.86 -13.66 2.40
C LYS A 75 10.24 -14.98 1.92
N THR A 76 8.97 -15.22 2.25
CA THR A 76 8.21 -16.42 1.89
C THR A 76 6.73 -16.08 1.69
N GLY A 77 6.17 -16.38 0.51
CA GLY A 77 4.77 -16.12 0.18
C GLY A 77 4.58 -15.24 -1.06
N LYS A 78 3.36 -14.74 -1.26
CA LYS A 78 3.04 -13.83 -2.37
C LYS A 78 3.39 -12.38 -1.98
N PRO A 79 3.93 -11.58 -2.91
CA PRO A 79 4.01 -10.13 -2.77
C PRO A 79 2.68 -9.51 -2.34
N ARG A 80 2.75 -8.48 -1.49
CA ARG A 80 1.58 -7.78 -0.96
C ARG A 80 0.75 -7.16 -2.10
N ASN A 81 1.40 -6.62 -3.12
CA ASN A 81 0.68 -6.01 -4.26
C ASN A 81 -0.22 -7.02 -5.00
N LEU A 82 0.21 -8.27 -5.15
CA LEU A 82 -0.60 -9.33 -5.76
C LEU A 82 -1.82 -9.68 -4.92
N ILE A 83 -1.71 -9.60 -3.59
CA ILE A 83 -2.85 -9.84 -2.69
C ILE A 83 -3.91 -8.74 -2.90
N VAL A 84 -3.47 -7.47 -2.97
CA VAL A 84 -4.37 -6.32 -3.24
C VAL A 84 -5.09 -6.48 -4.59
N ASP A 85 -4.36 -6.87 -5.64
CA ASP A 85 -4.95 -7.11 -6.97
C ASP A 85 -5.99 -8.24 -6.95
N GLN A 86 -5.72 -9.33 -6.21
CA GLN A 86 -6.65 -10.45 -6.07
C GLN A 86 -7.93 -10.03 -5.35
N LEU A 87 -7.81 -9.18 -4.32
CA LEU A 87 -8.95 -8.67 -3.56
C LEU A 87 -9.82 -7.73 -4.39
N ARG A 88 -9.21 -6.83 -5.18
CA ARG A 88 -9.94 -5.94 -6.10
C ARG A 88 -10.81 -6.72 -7.09
N ARG A 89 -10.28 -7.82 -7.64
CA ARG A 89 -11.02 -8.68 -8.57
C ARG A 89 -12.24 -9.33 -7.92
N LYS A 90 -12.14 -9.75 -6.65
CA LYS A 90 -13.28 -10.34 -5.91
C LYS A 90 -14.40 -9.34 -5.65
N GLN A 91 -14.10 -8.07 -5.41
CA GLN A 91 -15.10 -7.03 -5.18
C GLN A 91 -15.83 -6.59 -6.47
N SER A 92 -15.30 -6.93 -7.65
CA SER A 92 -15.85 -6.53 -8.95
C SER A 92 -16.64 -7.65 -9.66
N SER A 93 -16.83 -8.80 -9.00
CA SER A 93 -17.64 -9.94 -9.47
C SER A 93 -18.91 -10.02 -8.65
#